data_AF-A0A3B8RXV3-F1
#
_entry.id   AF-A0A3B8RXV3-F1
#
_cell.length_a   1.000
_cell.length_b   1.000
_cell.length_c   1.000
_cell.angle_alpha   90.00
_cell.angle_beta   90.00
_cell.angle_gamma   90.00
#
_symmetry.space_group_name_H-M   'P 1'
#
loop_
_entity.id
_entity.type
_entity.pdbx_description
1 polymer ?
#
loop_
_entity_poly.entity_id
_entity_poly.type
_entity_poly.pdbx_seq_one_letter_code
_entity_poly.pdbx_strand_id
1 'polypeptide(L)'
;MFDLGFLVFIGFVAAIIGLLVGIGLYRNSGNAEQKVHELNQALADAETKNKQYQQHVADHFSQTALMLNDLTEKYKDIHQHLALGADQLCRDEHGQSLLLDSVLTGDAPSASEPLQAPLDYAPKSDAANSGTLSEDYDLEKINLGQNDEDA
;
A
#
# COMPACT_ATOMS: atom_id res chain seq x y z
N MET A 1 67.62 23.47 -39.64
CA MET A 1 68.09 22.16 -39.15
C MET A 1 67.87 22.18 -37.66
N PHE A 2 67.01 21.31 -37.12
CA PHE A 2 66.79 21.26 -35.67
C PHE A 2 68.02 20.64 -35.01
N ASP A 3 68.51 21.28 -33.95
CA ASP A 3 69.67 20.80 -33.23
C ASP A 3 69.34 19.53 -32.43
N LEU A 4 70.24 18.55 -32.48
CA LEU A 4 70.05 17.25 -31.83
C LEU A 4 69.89 17.41 -30.30
N GLY A 5 70.61 18.37 -29.72
CA GLY A 5 70.52 18.68 -28.29
C GLY A 5 69.13 19.18 -27.86
N PHE A 6 68.49 19.98 -28.70
CA PHE A 6 67.15 20.50 -28.44
C PHE A 6 66.09 19.38 -28.42
N LEU A 7 66.22 18.39 -29.32
CA LEU A 7 65.30 17.25 -29.39
C LEU A 7 65.44 16.35 -28.16
N VAL A 8 66.66 16.10 -27.71
CA VAL A 8 66.95 15.33 -26.48
C VAL A 8 66.42 16.05 -25.23
N PHE A 9 66.56 17.37 -25.16
CA PHE A 9 66.04 18.17 -24.04
C PHE A 9 64.51 18.08 -23.93
N ILE A 10 63.79 18.23 -25.05
CA ILE A 10 62.33 18.09 -25.08
C ILE A 10 61.89 16.69 -24.67
N GLY A 11 62.59 15.64 -25.14
CA GLY A 11 62.30 14.27 -24.76
C GLY A 11 62.43 14.05 -23.25
N PHE A 12 63.47 14.62 -22.63
CA PHE A 12 63.69 14.52 -21.19
C PHE A 12 62.59 15.26 -20.39
N VAL A 13 62.23 16.47 -20.81
CA VAL A 13 61.15 17.24 -20.17
C VAL A 13 59.81 16.53 -20.31
N ALA A 14 59.49 16.00 -21.49
CA ALA A 14 58.27 15.23 -21.72
C ALA A 14 58.22 13.94 -20.87
N ALA A 15 59.34 13.25 -20.69
CA ALA A 15 59.43 12.07 -19.84
C ALA A 15 59.15 12.39 -18.36
N ILE A 16 59.69 13.50 -17.84
CA ILE A 16 59.44 13.94 -16.46
C ILE A 16 57.96 14.29 -16.27
N ILE A 17 57.38 15.05 -17.22
CA ILE A 17 55.96 15.43 -17.15
C ILE A 17 55.08 14.18 -17.23
N GLY A 18 55.38 13.26 -18.14
CA GLY A 18 54.66 11.99 -18.26
C GLY A 18 54.74 11.14 -16.99
N LEU A 19 55.90 11.08 -16.33
CA LEU A 19 56.08 10.40 -15.06
C LEU A 19 55.24 11.02 -13.95
N LEU A 20 55.25 12.36 -13.82
CA LEU A 20 54.49 13.08 -12.81
C LEU A 20 52.98 12.87 -12.98
N VAL A 21 52.48 12.97 -14.22
CA VAL A 21 51.08 12.73 -14.54
C VAL A 21 50.71 11.26 -14.32
N GLY A 22 51.57 10.32 -14.73
CA GLY A 22 51.37 8.89 -14.53
C GLY A 22 51.25 8.49 -13.06
N ILE A 23 52.12 9.03 -12.19
CA ILE A 23 52.06 8.80 -10.74
C ILE A 23 50.80 9.42 -10.14
N GLY A 24 50.39 10.61 -10.60
CA GLY A 24 49.17 11.27 -10.16
C GLY A 24 47.91 10.44 -10.44
N LEU A 25 47.80 9.91 -11.67
CA LEU A 25 46.69 9.06 -12.07
C LEU A 25 46.71 7.70 -11.35
N TYR A 26 47.88 7.10 -11.18
CA TYR A 26 48.03 5.82 -10.47
C TYR A 26 47.54 5.91 -9.02
N ARG A 27 47.92 6.98 -8.30
CA ARG A 27 47.43 7.22 -6.93
C ARG A 27 45.92 7.43 -6.87
N ASN A 28 45.34 8.10 -7.86
CA ASN A 28 43.89 8.31 -7.90
C ASN A 28 43.12 7.01 -8.18
N SER A 29 43.67 6.10 -8.98
CA SER A 29 43.02 4.84 -9.35
C SER A 29 42.82 3.89 -8.16
N GLY A 30 43.77 3.82 -7.22
CA GLY A 30 43.63 3.00 -6.02
C GLY A 30 42.46 3.41 -5.11
N ASN A 31 42.14 4.71 -5.06
CA ASN A 31 40.98 5.21 -4.30
C ASN A 31 39.64 4.90 -5.02
N ALA A 32 39.65 4.77 -6.35
CA ALA A 32 38.46 4.45 -7.12
C ALA A 32 38.03 3.00 -6.90
N GLU A 33 38.97 2.05 -6.83
CA GLU A 33 38.68 0.64 -6.54
C GLU A 33 38.05 0.46 -5.14
N GLN A 34 38.55 1.18 -4.14
CA GLN A 34 37.96 1.15 -2.79
C GLN A 34 36.51 1.64 -2.78
N LYS A 35 36.22 2.75 -3.49
CA LYS A 35 34.85 3.27 -3.61
C LYS A 35 33.92 2.30 -4.34
N VAL A 36 34.41 1.63 -5.38
CA VAL A 36 33.63 0.61 -6.10
C VAL A 36 33.35 -0.58 -5.18
N HIS A 37 34.32 -1.04 -4.40
CA HIS A 37 34.10 -2.11 -3.43
C HIS A 37 33.07 -1.71 -2.37
N GLU A 38 33.17 -0.50 -1.80
CA GLU A 38 32.23 0.02 -0.81
C GLU A 38 30.80 0.11 -1.38
N LEU A 39 30.65 0.60 -2.62
CA LEU A 39 29.34 0.64 -3.28
C LEU A 39 28.76 -0.76 -3.51
N ASN A 40 29.56 -1.71 -3.97
CA ASN A 40 29.12 -3.09 -4.16
C ASN A 40 28.70 -3.73 -2.84
N GLN A 41 29.43 -3.46 -1.76
CA GLN A 41 29.09 -3.95 -0.43
C GLN A 41 27.79 -3.33 0.09
N ALA A 42 27.62 -2.02 -0.07
CA ALA A 42 26.38 -1.32 0.30
C ALA A 42 25.17 -1.86 -0.50
N LEU A 43 25.35 -2.17 -1.78
CA LEU A 43 24.33 -2.78 -2.62
C LEU A 43 23.99 -4.19 -2.14
N ALA A 44 24.99 -5.03 -1.87
CA ALA A 44 24.80 -6.38 -1.35
C ALA A 44 24.08 -6.37 0.02
N ASP A 45 24.43 -5.43 0.89
CA ASP A 45 23.78 -5.25 2.19
C ASP A 45 22.32 -4.81 2.03
N ALA A 46 22.03 -3.89 1.11
CA ALA A 46 20.67 -3.43 0.83
C ALA A 46 19.80 -4.55 0.24
N GLU A 47 20.32 -5.33 -0.71
CA GLU A 47 19.64 -6.49 -1.26
C GLU A 47 19.36 -7.55 -0.18
N THR A 48 20.33 -7.81 0.69
CA THR A 48 20.18 -8.76 1.80
C THR A 48 19.10 -8.30 2.77
N LYS A 49 19.10 -7.02 3.16
CA LYS A 49 18.05 -6.45 4.02
C LYS A 49 16.67 -6.54 3.37
N ASN A 50 16.57 -6.30 2.07
CA ASN A 50 15.30 -6.42 1.36
C ASN A 50 14.78 -7.87 1.36
N LYS A 51 15.66 -8.84 1.06
CA LYS A 51 15.31 -10.28 1.14
C LYS A 51 14.87 -10.69 2.55
N GLN A 52 15.59 -10.25 3.58
CA GLN A 52 15.21 -10.52 4.96
C GLN A 52 13.86 -9.91 5.33
N TYR A 53 13.58 -8.68 4.89
CA TYR A 53 12.29 -8.05 5.09
C TYR A 53 11.16 -8.83 4.40
N GLN A 54 11.35 -9.22 3.14
CA GLN A 54 10.38 -10.03 2.41
C GLN A 54 10.09 -11.37 3.11
N GLN A 55 11.14 -12.04 3.61
CA GLN A 55 10.99 -13.27 4.39
C GLN A 55 10.22 -13.04 5.69
N HIS A 56 10.56 -11.99 6.44
CA HIS A 56 9.87 -11.65 7.69
C HIS A 56 8.38 -11.34 7.48
N VAL A 57 8.05 -10.64 6.39
CA VAL A 57 6.65 -10.38 6.02
C VAL A 57 5.93 -11.67 5.66
N ALA A 58 6.55 -12.55 4.88
CA ALA A 58 5.98 -13.85 4.53
C ALA A 58 5.72 -14.72 5.77
N ASP A 59 6.69 -14.79 6.68
CA ASP A 59 6.56 -15.53 7.94
C ASP A 59 5.46 -14.94 8.83
N HIS A 60 5.37 -13.62 8.92
CA HIS A 60 4.33 -12.94 9.69
C HIS A 60 2.94 -13.28 9.16
N PHE A 61 2.70 -13.13 7.86
CA PHE A 61 1.40 -13.46 7.26
C PHE A 61 1.08 -14.96 7.32
N SER A 62 2.08 -15.83 7.23
CA SER A 62 1.88 -17.27 7.44
C SER A 62 1.42 -17.55 8.87
N GLN A 63 2.04 -16.94 9.88
CA GLN A 63 1.62 -17.08 11.27
C GLN A 63 0.24 -16.48 11.51
N THR A 64 -0.07 -15.31 10.94
CA THR A 64 -1.39 -14.68 11.03
C THR A 64 -2.46 -15.55 10.38
N ALA A 65 -2.19 -16.18 9.25
CA ALA A 65 -3.15 -17.09 8.60
C ALA A 65 -3.49 -18.29 9.48
N LEU A 66 -2.50 -18.84 10.20
CA LEU A 66 -2.73 -19.92 11.17
C LEU A 66 -3.61 -19.45 12.34
N MET A 67 -3.32 -18.27 12.89
CA MET A 67 -4.12 -17.68 13.97
C MET A 67 -5.56 -17.35 13.52
N LEU A 68 -5.72 -16.86 12.28
CA LEU A 68 -7.03 -16.55 11.71
C LEU A 68 -7.86 -17.82 11.49
N ASN A 69 -7.22 -18.92 11.12
CA ASN A 69 -7.89 -20.21 11.02
C ASN A 69 -8.38 -20.71 12.39
N ASP A 70 -7.53 -20.64 13.43
CA ASP A 70 -7.91 -20.96 14.81
C ASP A 70 -9.06 -20.07 15.32
N LEU A 71 -9.02 -18.77 15.00
CA LEU A 71 -10.12 -17.85 15.31
C LEU A 71 -11.42 -18.26 14.60
N THR A 72 -11.33 -18.66 13.32
CA THR A 72 -12.49 -19.09 12.52
C THR A 72 -13.11 -20.37 13.10
N GLU A 73 -12.28 -21.31 13.56
CA GLU A 73 -12.72 -22.52 14.24
C GLU A 73 -13.46 -22.19 15.54
N LYS A 74 -12.85 -21.35 16.40
CA LYS A 74 -13.49 -20.88 17.64
C LYS A 74 -14.79 -20.12 17.40
N TYR A 75 -14.87 -19.33 16.33
CA TYR A 75 -16.09 -18.64 15.94
C TYR A 75 -17.21 -19.62 15.59
N LYS A 76 -16.90 -20.71 14.86
CA LYS A 76 -17.87 -21.77 14.56
C LYS A 76 -18.35 -22.46 15.83
N ASP A 77 -17.44 -22.77 16.76
CA ASP A 77 -17.78 -23.40 18.03
C ASP A 77 -18.75 -22.53 18.86
N ILE A 78 -18.49 -21.22 18.92
CA ILE A 78 -19.39 -20.26 19.60
C ILE A 78 -20.77 -20.27 18.94
N HIS A 79 -20.82 -20.24 17.60
CA HIS A 79 -22.10 -20.28 16.87
C HIS A 79 -22.85 -21.59 17.11
N GLN A 80 -22.15 -22.73 17.12
CA GLN A 80 -22.75 -24.02 17.42
C GLN A 80 -23.26 -24.08 18.87
N HIS A 81 -22.50 -23.56 19.83
CA HIS A 81 -22.92 -23.46 21.22
C HIS A 81 -24.15 -22.55 21.39
N LEU A 82 -24.22 -21.43 20.66
CA LEU A 82 -25.36 -20.53 20.68
C LEU A 82 -26.61 -21.18 20.05
N ALA A 83 -26.47 -21.91 18.95
CA ALA A 83 -27.57 -22.64 18.33
C ALA A 83 -28.12 -23.74 19.25
N LEU A 84 -27.24 -24.51 19.89
CA LEU A 84 -27.62 -25.52 20.87
C LEU A 84 -28.27 -24.90 22.12
N GLY A 85 -27.70 -23.79 22.62
CA GLY A 85 -28.26 -23.05 23.74
C GLY A 85 -29.65 -22.49 23.43
N ALA A 86 -29.85 -21.94 22.22
CA ALA A 86 -31.16 -21.49 21.78
C ALA A 86 -32.17 -22.64 21.68
N ASP A 87 -31.79 -23.80 21.12
CA ASP A 87 -32.68 -24.98 21.09
C ASP A 87 -33.03 -25.47 22.50
N GLN A 88 -32.08 -25.48 23.44
CA GLN A 88 -32.32 -25.90 24.81
C GLN A 88 -33.17 -24.90 25.61
N LEU A 89 -32.89 -23.61 25.48
CA LEU A 89 -33.55 -22.55 26.24
C LEU A 89 -34.92 -22.16 25.67
N CYS A 90 -35.14 -22.35 24.37
CA CYS A 90 -36.43 -22.11 23.71
C CYS A 90 -37.31 -23.37 23.66
N ARG A 91 -37.02 -24.41 24.44
CA ARG A 91 -37.82 -25.63 24.50
C ARG A 91 -38.47 -25.77 25.87
N ASP A 92 -39.80 -25.88 25.88
CA ASP A 92 -40.61 -26.05 27.10
C ASP A 92 -40.38 -27.45 27.74
N GLU A 93 -40.85 -27.67 28.99
CA GLU A 93 -40.75 -28.98 29.70
C GLU A 93 -41.39 -30.14 28.91
N HIS A 94 -42.25 -29.83 27.93
CA HIS A 94 -42.88 -30.79 27.02
C HIS A 94 -42.20 -30.97 25.66
N GLY A 95 -41.03 -30.34 25.41
CA GLY A 95 -40.28 -30.51 24.18
C GLY A 95 -40.76 -29.67 22.99
N GLN A 96 -41.67 -28.72 23.20
CA GLN A 96 -42.17 -27.85 22.14
C GLN A 96 -41.31 -26.59 21.99
N SER A 97 -41.03 -26.20 20.75
CA SER A 97 -40.36 -24.94 20.44
C SER A 97 -41.26 -23.77 20.83
N LEU A 98 -40.79 -22.92 21.73
CA LEU A 98 -41.48 -21.70 22.18
C LEU A 98 -41.63 -20.64 21.08
N LEU A 99 -41.08 -20.90 19.87
CA LEU A 99 -41.06 -19.96 18.76
C LEU A 99 -42.32 -19.98 17.88
N LEU A 100 -43.35 -20.78 18.20
CA LEU A 100 -44.43 -21.07 17.25
C LEU A 100 -45.78 -20.37 17.45
N ASP A 101 -45.90 -19.24 18.17
CA ASP A 101 -47.24 -18.61 18.28
C ASP A 101 -47.31 -17.07 18.23
N SER A 102 -46.20 -16.33 18.17
CA SER A 102 -46.27 -14.85 18.26
C SER A 102 -46.24 -14.08 16.93
N VAL A 103 -46.10 -14.72 15.76
CA VAL A 103 -45.87 -14.01 14.48
C VAL A 103 -47.06 -13.99 13.52
N LEU A 104 -48.17 -14.70 13.79
CA LEU A 104 -49.30 -14.75 12.85
C LEU A 104 -50.53 -13.91 13.21
N THR A 105 -50.47 -13.04 14.23
CA THR A 105 -51.59 -12.10 14.52
C THR A 105 -51.08 -10.68 14.73
N GLY A 106 -50.51 -10.10 13.68
CA GLY A 106 -50.11 -8.70 13.64
C GLY A 106 -50.38 -8.13 12.26
N ASP A 107 -51.60 -7.64 12.05
CA ASP A 107 -52.03 -6.85 10.91
C ASP A 107 -51.05 -5.66 10.69
N ALA A 108 -50.20 -5.75 9.66
CA ALA A 108 -49.36 -4.64 9.21
C ALA A 108 -49.33 -4.63 7.67
N PRO A 109 -49.61 -3.49 7.03
CA PRO A 109 -49.79 -3.42 5.59
C PRO A 109 -48.48 -3.72 4.87
N SER A 110 -48.53 -4.63 3.91
CA SER A 110 -47.44 -4.97 3.00
C SER A 110 -47.07 -3.75 2.13
N ALA A 111 -46.17 -2.92 2.61
CA ALA A 111 -45.39 -2.03 1.75
C ALA A 111 -44.10 -2.79 1.37
N SER A 112 -44.11 -3.32 0.16
CA SER A 112 -42.99 -3.97 -0.50
C SER A 112 -41.90 -2.95 -0.85
N GLU A 113 -41.20 -2.45 0.15
CA GLU A 113 -39.89 -1.82 -0.05
C GLU A 113 -38.86 -2.95 -0.19
N PRO A 114 -38.08 -3.01 -1.29
CA PRO A 114 -37.05 -4.02 -1.44
C PRO A 114 -36.01 -3.84 -0.33
N LEU A 115 -35.83 -4.88 0.51
CA LEU A 115 -34.78 -4.96 1.52
C LEU A 115 -33.41 -4.92 0.82
N GLN A 116 -32.86 -3.73 0.60
CA GLN A 116 -31.55 -3.57 -0.01
C GLN A 116 -30.48 -3.66 1.09
N ALA A 117 -29.40 -4.40 0.81
CA ALA A 117 -28.26 -4.50 1.72
C ALA A 117 -27.71 -3.10 2.03
N PRO A 118 -27.05 -2.89 3.19
CA PRO A 118 -26.43 -1.61 3.52
C PRO A 118 -25.51 -1.17 2.37
N LEU A 119 -25.87 -0.06 1.72
CA LEU A 119 -25.03 0.54 0.69
C LEU A 119 -23.95 1.35 1.41
N ASP A 120 -22.68 0.99 1.19
CA ASP A 120 -21.52 1.76 1.66
C ASP A 120 -21.33 3.11 0.92
N TYR A 121 -22.28 3.48 0.05
CA TYR A 121 -22.29 4.72 -0.71
C TYR A 121 -23.64 5.43 -0.59
N ALA A 122 -23.61 6.76 -0.55
CA ALA A 122 -24.83 7.57 -0.57
C ALA A 122 -25.45 7.54 -1.99
N PRO A 123 -26.71 7.11 -2.16
CA PRO A 123 -27.38 7.20 -3.45
C PRO A 123 -27.57 8.67 -3.85
N LYS A 124 -27.47 8.97 -5.15
CA LYS A 124 -27.74 10.31 -5.67
C LYS A 124 -29.21 10.63 -5.39
N SER A 125 -29.49 11.74 -4.68
CA SER A 125 -30.86 12.17 -4.39
C SER A 125 -31.66 12.42 -5.66
N ASP A 126 -31.00 13.01 -6.67
CA ASP A 126 -31.60 13.43 -7.94
C ASP A 126 -30.59 13.22 -9.08
N ALA A 127 -31.07 12.91 -10.30
CA ALA A 127 -30.18 12.75 -11.47
C ALA A 127 -29.40 14.03 -11.84
N ALA A 128 -29.86 15.19 -11.36
CA ALA A 128 -29.24 16.49 -11.56
C ALA A 128 -28.19 16.84 -10.49
N ASN A 129 -28.17 16.12 -9.36
CA ASN A 129 -27.27 16.43 -8.26
C ASN A 129 -25.95 15.64 -8.43
N SER A 130 -24.86 16.36 -8.59
CA SER A 130 -23.53 15.76 -8.71
C SER A 130 -23.14 15.24 -7.33
N GLY A 131 -23.22 13.92 -7.13
CA GLY A 131 -23.00 13.28 -5.83
C GLY A 131 -21.65 13.63 -5.17
N THR A 132 -21.44 13.16 -3.94
CA THR A 132 -20.35 13.57 -3.03
C THR A 132 -18.91 13.36 -3.53
N LEU A 133 -18.71 12.64 -4.65
CA LEU A 133 -17.41 12.44 -5.30
C LEU A 133 -17.26 13.23 -6.60
N SER A 134 -18.13 14.19 -6.86
CA SER A 134 -18.05 15.01 -8.06
C SER A 134 -17.00 16.10 -7.87
N GLU A 135 -16.24 16.41 -8.92
CA GLU A 135 -15.15 17.41 -8.88
C GLU A 135 -15.64 18.83 -8.54
N ASP A 136 -16.96 19.06 -8.65
CA ASP A 136 -17.67 20.31 -8.40
C ASP A 136 -18.47 20.30 -7.08
N TYR A 137 -18.28 19.27 -6.25
CA TYR A 137 -18.97 19.16 -4.97
C TYR A 137 -18.48 20.24 -4.01
N ASP A 138 -19.40 21.05 -3.49
CA ASP A 138 -19.14 22.20 -2.61
C ASP A 138 -18.36 23.37 -3.26
N LEU A 139 -18.32 23.41 -4.60
CA LEU A 139 -17.74 24.53 -5.34
C LEU A 139 -18.84 25.46 -5.87
N GLU A 140 -18.77 26.75 -5.50
CA GLU A 140 -19.65 27.78 -6.05
C GLU A 140 -19.17 28.17 -7.45
N LYS A 141 -20.03 28.00 -8.48
CA LYS A 141 -19.72 28.41 -9.85
C LYS A 141 -19.73 29.92 -9.96
N ILE A 142 -18.58 30.54 -9.74
CA ILE A 142 -18.39 31.98 -9.96
C ILE A 142 -18.51 32.24 -11.46
N ASN A 143 -19.60 32.89 -11.88
CA ASN A 143 -19.75 33.36 -13.25
C ASN A 143 -18.84 34.58 -13.46
N LEU A 144 -17.65 34.39 -14.05
CA LEU A 144 -16.69 35.46 -14.40
C LEU A 144 -17.15 36.33 -15.60
N GLY A 145 -18.44 36.66 -15.68
CA GLY A 145 -19.03 37.27 -16.89
C GLY A 145 -19.94 38.47 -16.65
N GLN A 146 -19.85 39.16 -15.52
CA GLN A 146 -20.72 40.31 -15.26
C GLN A 146 -20.07 41.30 -14.27
N ASN A 147 -19.10 42.07 -14.76
CA ASN A 147 -18.60 43.29 -14.11
C ASN A 147 -17.92 44.22 -15.13
N ASP A 148 -18.53 44.36 -16.31
CA ASP A 148 -18.33 45.50 -17.19
C ASP A 148 -19.73 45.92 -17.65
N GLU A 149 -20.01 47.22 -17.62
CA GLU A 149 -21.33 47.87 -17.81
C GLU A 149 -22.16 48.07 -16.53
N ASP A 150 -21.72 49.02 -15.70
CA ASP A 150 -22.55 50.17 -15.33
C ASP A 150 -21.64 51.30 -14.80
N ALA A 151 -21.44 52.31 -15.66
CA ALA A 151 -20.99 53.65 -15.33
C ALA A 151 -22.20 54.58 -15.22
#